data_AF-A0A559MBD6-F1
#
_entry.id   AF-A0A559MBD6-F1
#
_cell.length_a   1.000
_cell.length_b   1.000
_cell.length_c   1.000
_cell.angle_alpha   90.00
_cell.angle_beta   90.00
_cell.angle_gamma   90.00
#
_symmetry.space_group_name_H-M   'P 1'
#
loop_
_entity.id
_entity.type
_entity.pdbx_description
1 polymer ?
#
loop_
_entity_poly.entity_id
_entity_poly.type
_entity_poly.pdbx_seq_one_letter_code
_entity_poly.pdbx_strand_id
1 'polypeptide(L)'
;MSAPNHPTLLQSIKDAISGVSLSDGGSNNSSGAQTPTRHTPKSLKPYVWAMIAFKKGHDFQRRSSKHHARRVSETVQSEGQFGAALTPLYAGISAAFSDHNTAVIAIAIHDPVYLLDFSVKTIELADGLEKDVDVIADYVVGELEKYEHENLSKFIGAGIPYDIMKHSPKLSSKLWLEIDTVPISIMPELDGPETELKDRSHWSEKCIDEQADSMARKCIMNFGPSLAPLSQVGYRGIVEVDSGFQARILTLDDFQTTCGPRTWDAMMKFVTSLKARGTKIAFFSSTPQGGGVALMRHALVRLAKLLKVDLTWYVPKPKPGVFRITKTIHNTLQGVANPNEKVTAEDKEVLNSWIEDNANRYWLSPGGPLRPPAEGGADVIMIDDPQMPGLIPLIKKLTPDRPVLYRSHIQIRSDPVNTPGTPQADIWEFLFSKIKHADMFISHPIPSFVPADVPRSKVCYLPATTDWLDGLNKDLNVWDQGYYGHMYNEQCHNLRMTELKWPNNGQHANINKEKYIVQIARFDPAKGIPDVIESYAEFRRQLTQKNPNAEAPQLV
;
A
#
# COMPACT_ATOMS: atom_id res chain seq x y z
N MET A 1 66.51 33.69 31.17
CA MET A 1 65.23 34.42 31.29
C MET A 1 64.54 34.41 29.93
N SER A 2 63.21 34.45 29.96
CA SER A 2 62.21 34.52 28.85
C SER A 2 62.03 33.28 27.95
N ALA A 3 60.86 32.65 28.12
CA ALA A 3 60.19 31.76 27.17
C ALA A 3 59.68 32.53 25.93
N PRO A 4 59.35 31.82 24.83
CA PRO A 4 58.44 32.35 23.83
C PRO A 4 57.13 31.54 23.72
N ASN A 5 56.07 32.31 23.51
CA ASN A 5 54.65 31.94 23.45
C ASN A 5 54.29 31.08 22.23
N HIS A 6 53.40 30.11 22.46
CA HIS A 6 52.57 29.48 21.42
C HIS A 6 51.45 30.46 20.97
N PRO A 7 51.16 30.57 19.67
CA PRO A 7 49.91 31.16 19.19
C PRO A 7 48.76 30.15 19.25
N THR A 8 47.62 30.62 19.76
CA THR A 8 46.38 29.88 19.97
C THR A 8 45.59 29.64 18.67
N LEU A 9 44.94 28.48 18.62
CA LEU A 9 44.03 27.87 17.64
C LEU A 9 42.95 28.76 16.97
N LEU A 10 42.84 30.04 17.34
CA LEU A 10 41.83 30.97 16.83
C LEU A 10 42.25 31.76 15.57
N GLN A 11 43.52 31.74 15.18
CA GLN A 11 43.98 32.44 13.97
C GLN A 11 43.81 31.59 12.70
N SER A 12 43.85 30.26 12.79
CA SER A 12 43.71 29.36 11.63
C SER A 12 42.27 29.21 11.11
N ILE A 13 41.27 29.71 11.85
CA ILE A 13 39.84 29.60 11.48
C ILE A 13 39.37 30.82 10.69
N LYS A 14 40.07 31.96 10.76
CA LYS A 14 39.69 33.19 10.03
C LYS A 14 40.09 33.17 8.55
N ASP A 15 41.12 32.41 8.19
CA ASP A 15 41.62 32.38 6.80
C ASP A 15 40.85 31.39 5.90
N ALA A 16 39.95 30.57 6.47
CA ALA A 16 39.14 29.60 5.72
C ALA A 16 37.78 30.15 5.22
N ILE A 17 37.43 31.40 5.54
CA ILE A 17 36.08 31.96 5.28
C ILE A 17 36.06 33.07 4.19
N SER A 18 37.20 33.53 3.68
CA SER A 18 37.22 34.55 2.62
C SER A 18 37.53 33.95 1.24
N GLY A 19 36.50 33.59 0.48
CA GLY A 19 36.71 33.23 -0.91
C GLY A 19 35.53 32.65 -1.68
N VAL A 20 34.38 33.33 -1.75
CA VAL A 20 33.42 33.10 -2.85
C VAL A 20 32.75 34.41 -3.25
N SER A 21 33.03 34.85 -4.47
CA SER A 21 32.39 35.98 -5.15
C SER A 21 31.03 35.59 -5.75
N LEU A 22 30.09 36.53 -5.74
CA LEU A 22 28.76 36.46 -6.35
C LEU A 22 28.81 36.49 -7.89
N SER A 23 27.99 35.67 -8.54
CA SER A 23 27.45 35.94 -9.88
C SER A 23 26.07 35.28 -10.06
N ASP A 24 25.12 36.09 -10.53
CA ASP A 24 23.68 35.85 -10.72
C ASP A 24 23.30 34.77 -11.76
N GLY A 25 22.08 34.22 -11.57
CA GLY A 25 21.14 34.01 -12.69
C GLY A 25 20.66 32.58 -12.97
N GLY A 26 19.35 32.33 -12.78
CA GLY A 26 18.61 31.28 -13.50
C GLY A 26 17.69 30.39 -12.67
N SER A 27 16.46 30.83 -12.43
CA SER A 27 15.38 30.04 -11.81
C SER A 27 14.83 28.97 -12.76
N ASN A 28 14.95 27.69 -12.40
CA ASN A 28 14.22 26.59 -13.02
C ASN A 28 13.55 25.74 -11.92
N ASN A 29 12.24 25.90 -11.76
CA ASN A 29 11.41 25.09 -10.87
C ASN A 29 10.92 23.84 -11.61
N SER A 30 11.53 22.69 -11.34
CA SER A 30 11.00 21.37 -11.68
C SER A 30 10.63 20.62 -10.40
N SER A 31 9.33 20.56 -10.09
CA SER A 31 8.77 19.78 -8.99
C SER A 31 8.73 18.29 -9.35
N GLY A 32 9.88 17.64 -9.22
CA GLY A 32 9.96 16.22 -8.90
C GLY A 32 10.65 16.13 -7.54
N ALA A 33 10.15 15.30 -6.63
CA ALA A 33 10.84 15.01 -5.37
C ALA A 33 12.19 14.33 -5.68
N GLN A 34 13.20 15.14 -6.00
CA GLN A 34 14.58 14.72 -6.06
C GLN A 34 15.01 14.43 -4.63
N THR A 35 15.46 13.20 -4.40
CA THR A 35 16.11 12.79 -3.15
C THR A 35 17.28 13.76 -2.90
N PRO A 36 17.33 14.49 -1.76
CA PRO A 36 18.43 15.40 -1.51
C PRO A 36 19.67 14.58 -1.20
N THR A 37 20.66 14.59 -2.10
CA THR A 37 22.02 14.13 -1.83
C THR A 37 22.76 15.21 -1.03
N ARG A 38 22.38 15.41 0.24
CA ARG A 38 23.24 16.12 1.21
C ARG A 38 23.68 15.11 2.26
N HIS A 39 24.94 14.70 2.16
CA HIS A 39 25.62 13.92 3.19
C HIS A 39 25.73 14.76 4.47
N THR A 40 24.85 14.50 5.45
CA THR A 40 25.06 14.90 6.84
C THR A 40 26.25 14.09 7.39
N PRO A 41 27.25 14.70 8.04
CA PRO A 41 28.33 13.95 8.66
C PRO A 41 27.78 13.01 9.73
N LYS A 42 28.19 11.73 9.70
CA LYS A 42 27.75 10.72 10.67
C LYS A 42 28.25 11.10 12.07
N SER A 43 27.35 11.57 12.92
CA SER A 43 27.64 11.77 14.34
C SER A 43 27.70 10.41 15.03
N LEU A 44 28.84 10.08 15.65
CA LEU A 44 28.96 8.90 16.53
C LEU A 44 28.27 9.12 17.89
N LYS A 45 27.74 10.32 18.16
CA LYS A 45 27.16 10.65 19.48
C LYS A 45 26.03 9.71 19.91
N PRO A 46 25.02 9.37 19.07
CA PRO A 46 23.96 8.45 19.49
C PRO A 46 24.51 7.07 19.87
N TYR A 47 25.50 6.57 19.13
CA TYR A 47 26.16 5.31 19.44
C TYR A 47 26.92 5.38 20.78
N VAL A 48 27.74 6.42 20.97
CA VAL A 48 28.53 6.59 22.20
C VAL A 48 27.63 6.75 23.42
N TRP A 49 26.57 7.56 23.32
CA TRP A 49 25.62 7.75 24.41
C TRP A 49 24.84 6.48 24.71
N ALA A 50 24.41 5.73 23.69
CA ALA A 50 23.78 4.44 23.90
C ALA A 50 24.71 3.45 24.61
N MET A 51 26.01 3.40 24.25
CA MET A 51 27.00 2.56 24.93
C MET A 51 27.26 2.98 26.38
N ILE A 52 27.17 4.27 26.69
CA ILE A 52 27.31 4.80 28.06
C ILE A 52 26.05 4.47 28.89
N ALA A 53 24.86 4.76 28.35
CA ALA A 53 23.59 4.60 29.05
C ALA A 53 23.18 3.13 29.20
N PHE A 54 23.45 2.31 28.19
CA PHE A 54 23.01 0.92 28.08
C PHE A 54 24.19 -0.05 27.92
N LYS A 55 25.24 0.13 28.73
CA LYS A 55 26.45 -0.71 28.68
C LYS A 55 26.18 -2.22 28.80
N LYS A 56 25.09 -2.60 29.48
CA LYS A 56 24.64 -4.00 29.64
C LYS A 56 23.43 -4.36 28.77
N GLY A 57 22.99 -3.45 27.90
CA GLY A 57 21.69 -3.50 27.25
C GLY A 57 20.53 -3.21 28.21
N HIS A 58 19.32 -3.18 27.65
CA HIS A 58 18.06 -3.11 28.35
C HIS A 58 17.09 -4.08 27.65
N ASP A 59 16.59 -5.08 28.37
CA ASP A 59 15.59 -5.99 27.83
C ASP A 59 14.18 -5.48 28.18
N PHE A 60 13.17 -5.88 27.42
CA PHE A 60 11.76 -5.59 27.73
C PHE A 60 11.41 -6.05 29.15
N GLN A 61 10.70 -5.20 29.89
CA GLN A 61 10.35 -5.47 31.29
C GLN A 61 8.87 -5.76 31.50
N ARG A 62 8.02 -5.32 30.56
CA ARG A 62 6.58 -5.51 30.65
C ARG A 62 6.25 -6.98 30.48
N ARG A 63 5.34 -7.45 31.33
CA ARG A 63 4.74 -8.78 31.22
C ARG A 63 3.23 -8.67 31.36
N SER A 64 2.51 -9.41 30.54
CA SER A 64 1.08 -9.60 30.73
C SER A 64 0.78 -10.26 32.08
N SER A 65 -0.36 -9.88 32.67
CA SER A 65 -0.83 -10.48 33.91
C SER A 65 -0.94 -11.99 33.74
N LYS A 66 -0.35 -12.77 34.66
CA LYS A 66 -0.44 -14.25 34.65
C LYS A 66 -1.89 -14.74 34.58
N HIS A 67 -2.81 -14.01 35.22
CA HIS A 67 -4.23 -14.33 35.17
C HIS A 67 -4.83 -14.09 33.78
N HIS A 68 -4.45 -13.00 33.12
CA HIS A 68 -4.91 -12.70 31.76
C HIS A 68 -4.33 -13.69 30.74
N ALA A 69 -3.02 -13.97 30.83
CA ALA A 69 -2.36 -14.97 29.99
C ALA A 69 -2.98 -16.37 30.14
N ARG A 70 -3.26 -16.78 31.39
CA ARG A 70 -3.96 -18.05 31.65
C ARG A 70 -5.36 -18.07 31.03
N ARG A 71 -6.13 -16.98 31.16
CA ARG A 71 -7.48 -16.89 30.60
C ARG A 71 -7.46 -17.01 29.08
N VAL A 72 -6.58 -16.28 28.40
CA VAL A 72 -6.46 -16.37 26.94
C VAL A 72 -5.99 -17.75 26.51
N SER A 73 -5.05 -18.37 27.24
CA SER A 73 -4.65 -19.75 26.96
C SER A 73 -5.80 -20.74 27.13
N GLU A 74 -6.64 -20.59 28.16
CA GLU A 74 -7.84 -21.41 28.37
C GLU A 74 -8.85 -21.19 27.22
N THR A 75 -9.07 -19.93 26.81
CA THR A 75 -9.93 -19.57 25.67
C THR A 75 -9.41 -20.16 24.36
N VAL A 76 -8.11 -20.11 24.08
CA VAL A 76 -7.53 -20.70 22.87
C VAL A 76 -7.67 -22.22 22.87
N GLN A 77 -7.60 -22.86 24.04
CA GLN A 77 -7.83 -24.31 24.15
C GLN A 77 -9.30 -24.68 23.91
N SER A 78 -10.26 -23.88 24.37
CA SER A 78 -11.69 -24.17 24.25
C SER A 78 -12.30 -23.72 22.91
N GLU A 79 -11.96 -22.52 22.46
CA GLU A 79 -12.59 -21.79 21.34
C GLU A 79 -11.66 -21.63 20.12
N GLY A 80 -10.41 -22.10 20.23
CA GLY A 80 -9.43 -22.01 19.16
C GLY A 80 -8.75 -20.65 19.07
N GLN A 81 -7.93 -20.48 18.04
CA GLN A 81 -7.07 -19.30 17.91
C GLN A 81 -7.83 -18.00 17.69
N PHE A 82 -9.07 -18.08 17.21
CA PHE A 82 -9.93 -16.91 17.00
C PHE A 82 -10.57 -16.42 18.32
N GLY A 83 -10.46 -17.18 19.41
CA GLY A 83 -10.92 -16.74 20.73
C GLY A 83 -9.95 -15.76 21.42
N ALA A 84 -8.71 -15.65 20.93
CA ALA A 84 -7.70 -14.78 21.54
C ALA A 84 -7.90 -13.30 21.17
N ALA A 85 -8.36 -12.50 22.14
CA ALA A 85 -8.37 -11.05 22.03
C ALA A 85 -6.95 -10.49 22.23
N LEU A 86 -6.25 -10.19 21.13
CA LEU A 86 -4.91 -9.59 21.16
C LEU A 86 -4.98 -8.06 21.19
N THR A 87 -4.05 -7.47 21.93
CA THR A 87 -3.95 -5.99 22.02
C THR A 87 -3.17 -5.44 20.82
N PRO A 88 -3.75 -4.55 20.00
CA PRO A 88 -3.02 -3.90 18.91
C PRO A 88 -1.99 -2.90 19.45
N LEU A 89 -0.74 -3.01 18.99
CA LEU A 89 0.39 -2.19 19.40
C LEU A 89 1.16 -1.66 18.18
N TYR A 90 2.06 -0.71 18.44
CA TYR A 90 2.98 -0.15 17.46
C TYR A 90 4.41 -0.26 17.97
N ALA A 91 5.34 -0.45 17.04
CA ALA A 91 6.76 -0.44 17.33
C ALA A 91 7.44 0.80 16.72
N GLY A 92 8.49 1.27 17.37
CA GLY A 92 9.44 2.22 16.81
C GLY A 92 10.83 1.64 16.92
N ILE A 93 11.57 1.65 15.82
CA ILE A 93 12.90 1.03 15.74
C ILE A 93 13.91 2.14 15.49
N SER A 94 15.05 2.13 16.18
CA SER A 94 16.21 2.94 15.82
C SER A 94 17.49 2.13 15.91
N ALA A 95 18.49 2.49 15.10
CA ALA A 95 19.80 1.85 15.09
C ALA A 95 20.92 2.89 14.99
N ALA A 96 21.97 2.69 15.78
CA ALA A 96 23.21 3.45 15.71
C ALA A 96 24.37 2.51 15.41
N PHE A 97 25.19 2.88 14.42
CA PHE A 97 26.25 2.02 13.88
C PHE A 97 27.62 2.49 14.35
N SER A 98 28.50 1.54 14.66
CA SER A 98 29.92 1.80 14.95
C SER A 98 30.81 1.55 13.75
N ASP A 99 32.05 2.06 13.83
CA ASP A 99 33.10 1.75 12.87
C ASP A 99 33.67 0.32 13.04
N HIS A 100 33.27 -0.40 14.10
CA HIS A 100 33.76 -1.73 14.48
C HIS A 100 32.77 -2.85 14.20
N ASN A 101 31.96 -2.71 13.14
CA ASN A 101 30.97 -3.70 12.70
C ASN A 101 29.95 -4.11 13.80
N THR A 102 29.57 -3.17 14.67
CA THR A 102 28.50 -3.37 15.65
C THR A 102 27.40 -2.34 15.48
N ALA A 103 26.18 -2.72 15.82
CA ALA A 103 25.04 -1.82 15.86
C ALA A 103 24.40 -1.88 17.26
N VAL A 104 24.05 -0.72 17.80
CA VAL A 104 23.09 -0.64 18.90
C VAL A 104 21.72 -0.47 18.29
N ILE A 105 20.77 -1.32 18.66
CA ILE A 105 19.38 -1.30 18.21
C ILE A 105 18.51 -0.98 19.42
N ALA A 106 17.55 -0.06 19.23
CA ALA A 106 16.49 0.20 20.18
C ALA A 106 15.12 -0.07 19.57
N ILE A 107 14.24 -0.70 20.34
CA ILE A 107 12.86 -0.97 19.97
C ILE A 107 11.96 -0.39 21.07
N ALA A 108 11.09 0.55 20.73
CA ALA A 108 10.11 1.13 21.63
C ALA A 108 8.71 0.61 21.29
N ILE A 109 7.97 0.19 22.31
CA ILE A 109 6.63 -0.39 22.18
C ILE A 109 5.60 0.59 22.66
N HIS A 110 4.57 0.81 21.85
CA HIS A 110 3.60 1.86 22.06
C HIS A 110 2.18 1.34 21.87
N ASP A 111 1.27 1.80 22.72
CA ASP A 111 -0.13 1.90 22.32
C ASP A 111 -0.34 3.26 21.65
N PRO A 112 -1.55 3.59 21.15
CA PRO A 112 -1.79 4.89 20.51
C PRO A 112 -1.48 6.14 21.36
N VAL A 113 -1.25 5.99 22.67
CA VAL A 113 -1.10 7.10 23.64
C VAL A 113 0.23 7.04 24.39
N TYR A 114 0.63 5.87 24.90
CA TYR A 114 1.71 5.72 25.87
C TYR A 114 2.83 4.81 25.38
N LEU A 115 4.06 5.17 25.75
CA LEU A 115 5.21 4.28 25.71
C LEU A 115 5.02 3.21 26.78
N LEU A 116 4.98 1.96 26.35
CA LEU A 116 4.64 0.83 27.19
C LEU A 116 5.88 0.08 27.68
N ASP A 117 6.87 -0.05 26.81
CA ASP A 117 8.12 -0.76 27.07
C ASP A 117 9.17 -0.36 26.03
N PHE A 118 10.43 -0.69 26.29
CA PHE A 118 11.49 -0.54 25.30
C PHE A 118 12.64 -1.53 25.56
N SER A 119 13.39 -1.85 24.51
CA SER A 119 14.63 -2.62 24.60
C SER A 119 15.76 -1.87 23.89
N VAL A 120 16.99 -2.10 24.36
CA VAL A 120 18.22 -1.61 23.75
C VAL A 120 19.26 -2.72 23.78
N LYS A 121 19.75 -3.14 22.61
CA LYS A 121 20.72 -4.23 22.49
C LYS A 121 21.86 -3.83 21.56
N THR A 122 23.08 -4.24 21.91
CA THR A 122 24.21 -4.20 20.99
C THR A 122 24.29 -5.54 20.28
N ILE A 123 24.33 -5.52 18.96
CA ILE A 123 24.52 -6.70 18.12
C ILE A 123 25.80 -6.56 17.30
N GLU A 124 26.44 -7.69 17.04
CA GLU A 124 27.55 -7.78 16.10
C GLU A 124 26.97 -7.97 14.70
N LEU A 125 27.43 -7.15 13.75
CA LEU A 125 27.09 -7.29 12.35
C LEU A 125 28.08 -8.30 11.76
N ALA A 126 27.59 -9.27 10.98
CA ALA A 126 28.47 -10.25 10.36
C ALA A 126 29.46 -9.57 9.39
N ASP A 127 30.70 -10.07 9.33
CA ASP A 127 31.72 -9.63 8.38
C ASP A 127 31.36 -10.09 6.95
N GLY A 128 30.39 -9.43 6.29
CA GLY A 128 30.20 -9.38 4.83
C GLY A 128 30.21 -10.67 3.99
N LEU A 129 30.29 -11.87 4.58
CA LEU A 129 30.57 -13.14 3.91
C LEU A 129 29.30 -13.92 3.55
N GLU A 130 28.20 -13.71 4.28
CA GLU A 130 26.89 -14.28 3.95
C GLU A 130 25.97 -13.16 3.44
N LYS A 131 25.91 -13.01 2.11
CA LYS A 131 25.14 -11.95 1.42
C LYS A 131 23.62 -11.97 1.71
N ASP A 132 23.11 -13.05 2.29
CA ASP A 132 21.67 -13.26 2.47
C ASP A 132 21.17 -13.07 3.90
N VAL A 133 22.05 -12.91 4.90
CA VAL A 133 21.67 -12.77 6.31
C VAL A 133 21.55 -11.29 6.67
N ASP A 134 20.37 -10.89 7.14
CA ASP A 134 20.10 -9.53 7.63
C ASP A 134 19.92 -9.59 9.15
N VAL A 135 21.04 -9.57 9.88
CA VAL A 135 21.08 -9.80 11.34
C VAL A 135 20.22 -8.79 12.10
N ILE A 136 20.12 -7.55 11.63
CA ILE A 136 19.27 -6.52 12.23
C ILE A 136 17.81 -6.89 12.04
N ALA A 137 17.42 -7.29 10.83
CA ALA A 137 16.05 -7.72 10.55
C ALA A 137 15.66 -8.94 11.37
N ASP A 138 16.51 -9.97 11.41
CA ASP A 138 16.28 -11.21 12.16
C ASP A 138 16.13 -10.93 13.66
N TYR A 139 17.00 -10.07 14.22
CA TYR A 139 16.91 -9.66 15.62
C TYR A 139 15.60 -8.91 15.92
N VAL A 140 15.27 -7.89 15.12
CA VAL A 140 14.09 -7.05 15.37
C VAL A 140 12.80 -7.85 15.23
N VAL A 141 12.67 -8.65 14.16
CA VAL A 141 11.48 -9.48 13.93
C VAL A 141 11.34 -10.49 15.06
N GLY A 142 12.41 -11.21 15.41
CA GLY A 142 12.36 -12.20 16.50
C GLY A 142 12.01 -11.60 17.86
N GLU A 143 12.49 -10.40 18.19
CA GLU A 143 12.13 -9.72 19.44
C GLU A 143 10.67 -9.25 19.44
N LEU A 144 10.15 -8.77 18.30
CA LEU A 144 8.74 -8.38 18.18
C LEU A 144 7.83 -9.60 18.27
N GLU A 145 8.11 -10.69 17.56
CA GLU A 145 7.36 -11.95 17.65
C GLU A 145 7.32 -12.45 19.09
N LYS A 146 8.47 -12.49 19.76
CA LYS A 146 8.56 -12.90 21.15
C LYS A 146 7.70 -12.01 22.04
N TYR A 147 7.76 -10.69 21.85
CA TYR A 147 6.95 -9.75 22.60
C TYR A 147 5.45 -9.95 22.36
N GLU A 148 5.02 -10.20 21.12
CA GLU A 148 3.63 -10.49 20.77
C GLU A 148 3.07 -11.67 21.58
N HIS A 149 3.82 -12.76 21.63
CA HIS A 149 3.41 -13.99 22.32
C HIS A 149 3.45 -13.83 23.85
N GLU A 150 4.51 -13.23 24.39
CA GLU A 150 4.65 -13.02 25.85
C GLU A 150 3.61 -12.02 26.39
N ASN A 151 3.17 -11.07 25.57
CA ASN A 151 2.27 -9.99 25.98
C ASN A 151 0.86 -10.08 25.40
N LEU A 152 0.53 -11.09 24.59
CA LEU A 152 -0.78 -11.25 23.94
C LEU A 152 -1.16 -10.01 23.11
N SER A 153 -0.25 -9.64 22.22
CA SER A 153 -0.38 -8.44 21.40
C SER A 153 -0.16 -8.72 19.93
N LYS A 154 -0.54 -7.75 19.09
CA LYS A 154 -0.34 -7.74 17.65
C LYS A 154 0.25 -6.41 17.25
N PHE A 155 1.38 -6.39 16.56
CA PHE A 155 1.93 -5.17 16.00
C PHE A 155 1.22 -4.82 14.69
N ILE A 156 0.64 -3.61 14.65
CA ILE A 156 -0.05 -3.07 13.47
C ILE A 156 0.93 -2.38 12.53
N GLY A 157 1.87 -1.62 13.10
CA GLY A 157 2.87 -0.90 12.33
C GLY A 157 4.17 -0.68 13.09
N ALA A 158 5.25 -0.52 12.33
CA ALA A 158 6.59 -0.28 12.86
C ALA A 158 7.22 0.95 12.18
N GLY A 159 7.53 1.99 12.97
CA GLY A 159 8.24 3.16 12.49
C GLY A 159 9.75 2.91 12.38
N ILE A 160 10.34 3.22 11.24
CA ILE A 160 11.76 2.92 10.95
C ILE A 160 12.42 4.15 10.31
N PRO A 161 13.56 4.64 10.84
CA PRO A 161 14.36 5.67 10.19
C PRO A 161 14.83 5.18 8.82
N TYR A 162 14.64 6.01 7.80
CA TYR A 162 14.98 5.71 6.41
C TYR A 162 16.40 5.13 6.23
N ASP A 163 17.37 5.63 6.99
CA ASP A 163 18.77 5.25 6.85
C ASP A 163 19.08 3.83 7.34
N ILE A 164 18.25 3.23 8.20
CA ILE A 164 18.42 1.84 8.63
C ILE A 164 18.33 0.88 7.43
N MET A 165 17.52 1.22 6.42
CA MET A 165 17.34 0.41 5.20
C MET A 165 18.63 0.21 4.40
N LYS A 166 19.67 1.02 4.61
CA LYS A 166 20.98 0.83 3.97
C LYS A 166 21.76 -0.32 4.61
N HIS A 167 21.55 -0.55 5.90
CA HIS A 167 22.23 -1.56 6.70
C HIS A 167 21.39 -2.81 6.91
N SER A 168 20.07 -2.69 6.79
CA SER A 168 19.09 -3.77 6.94
C SER A 168 18.04 -3.68 5.84
N PRO A 169 18.39 -4.07 4.59
CA PRO A 169 17.50 -3.92 3.44
C PRO A 169 16.27 -4.84 3.48
N LYS A 170 16.31 -5.94 4.25
CA LYS A 170 15.21 -6.92 4.36
C LYS A 170 14.28 -6.63 5.55
N LEU A 171 14.64 -5.74 6.47
CA LEU A 171 13.84 -5.46 7.68
C LEU A 171 12.37 -5.15 7.38
N SER A 172 12.10 -4.24 6.45
CA SER A 172 10.71 -3.88 6.15
C SER A 172 9.93 -5.01 5.49
N SER A 173 10.52 -5.77 4.57
CA SER A 173 9.82 -6.89 3.94
C SER A 173 9.59 -8.03 4.92
N LYS A 174 10.53 -8.31 5.83
CA LYS A 174 10.33 -9.31 6.89
C LYS A 174 9.24 -8.92 7.88
N LEU A 175 9.21 -7.66 8.33
CA LEU A 175 8.11 -7.17 9.18
C LEU A 175 6.74 -7.41 8.53
N TRP A 176 6.63 -7.15 7.23
CA TRP A 176 5.40 -7.32 6.48
C TRP A 176 5.04 -8.78 6.19
N LEU A 177 6.00 -9.57 5.70
CA LEU A 177 5.77 -10.93 5.22
C LEU A 177 5.75 -11.98 6.35
N GLU A 178 6.58 -11.81 7.38
CA GLU A 178 6.73 -12.81 8.46
C GLU A 178 5.73 -12.56 9.60
N ILE A 179 5.49 -11.29 9.97
CA ILE A 179 4.71 -10.93 11.18
C ILE A 179 3.61 -9.88 10.93
N ASP A 180 3.25 -9.67 9.67
CA ASP A 180 2.14 -8.81 9.25
C ASP A 180 2.14 -7.41 9.90
N THR A 181 3.31 -6.80 10.03
CA THR A 181 3.49 -5.47 10.62
C THR A 181 3.83 -4.49 9.52
N VAL A 182 3.03 -3.42 9.34
CA VAL A 182 3.24 -2.44 8.27
C VAL A 182 4.45 -1.53 8.62
N PRO A 183 5.57 -1.60 7.86
CA PRO A 183 6.75 -0.79 8.12
C PRO A 183 6.57 0.62 7.54
N ILE A 184 6.66 1.64 8.37
CA ILE A 184 6.59 3.05 7.95
C ILE A 184 7.99 3.66 8.02
N SER A 185 8.56 3.92 6.85
CA SER A 185 9.87 4.54 6.70
C SER A 185 9.76 6.05 6.87
N ILE A 186 10.42 6.59 7.88
CA ILE A 186 10.34 7.99 8.29
C ILE A 186 11.69 8.66 8.06
N MET A 187 11.67 9.88 7.52
CA MET A 187 12.85 10.76 7.46
C MET A 187 12.77 11.77 8.61
N PRO A 188 13.51 11.58 9.71
CA PRO A 188 13.34 12.39 10.91
C PRO A 188 13.68 13.87 10.71
N GLU A 189 14.59 14.17 9.77
CA GLU A 189 15.09 15.52 9.47
C GLU A 189 14.13 16.38 8.60
N LEU A 190 13.10 15.78 8.02
CA LEU A 190 12.12 16.47 7.17
C LEU A 190 10.81 16.78 7.89
N ASP A 191 10.72 16.44 9.18
CA ASP A 191 9.56 16.71 10.01
C ASP A 191 9.66 18.08 10.68
N GLY A 192 8.70 18.96 10.40
CA GLY A 192 8.57 20.30 10.99
C GLY A 192 8.12 21.35 9.98
N PRO A 193 7.55 22.50 10.42
CA PRO A 193 7.28 23.63 9.54
C PRO A 193 8.58 24.09 8.85
N GLU A 194 8.52 24.55 7.60
CA GLU A 194 9.71 24.98 6.84
C GLU A 194 10.61 25.98 7.59
N THR A 195 10.04 26.74 8.52
CA THR A 195 10.73 27.70 9.39
C THR A 195 11.62 27.06 10.46
N GLU A 196 11.38 25.80 10.85
CA GLU A 196 12.14 25.04 11.86
C GLU A 196 13.19 24.09 11.23
N LEU A 197 13.13 23.87 9.90
CA LEU A 197 14.06 23.02 9.14
C LEU A 197 15.53 23.52 9.10
N LYS A 198 15.82 24.67 9.75
CA LYS A 198 17.18 25.25 9.83
C LYS A 198 18.04 24.60 10.91
N ASP A 199 17.46 23.96 11.93
CA ASP A 199 18.19 23.23 12.99
C ASP A 199 18.13 21.71 12.78
N ARG A 200 18.90 21.22 11.79
CA ARG A 200 18.98 19.79 11.44
C ARG A 200 19.76 18.94 12.47
N SER A 201 20.26 19.51 13.57
CA SER A 201 21.12 18.79 14.53
C SER A 201 20.37 17.91 15.53
N HIS A 202 19.09 18.19 15.80
CA HIS A 202 18.36 17.60 16.91
C HIS A 202 18.15 16.07 16.84
N TRP A 203 18.04 15.46 15.67
CA TRP A 203 17.88 14.00 15.58
C TRP A 203 19.12 13.27 16.10
N SER A 204 20.32 13.73 15.69
CA SER A 204 21.61 13.18 16.11
C SER A 204 21.99 13.50 17.56
N GLU A 205 21.21 14.38 18.21
CA GLU A 205 21.30 14.74 19.62
C GLU A 205 20.36 13.91 20.51
N LYS A 206 19.52 13.04 19.96
CA LYS A 206 18.66 12.16 20.78
C LYS A 206 19.35 10.85 21.09
N CYS A 207 19.12 10.32 22.29
CA CYS A 207 19.49 8.94 22.61
C CYS A 207 18.68 7.95 21.75
N ILE A 208 19.22 6.75 21.55
CA ILE A 208 18.66 5.80 20.58
C ILE A 208 17.26 5.29 20.96
N ASP A 209 16.97 5.18 22.25
CA ASP A 209 15.66 4.87 22.82
C ASP A 209 14.65 5.99 22.57
N GLU A 210 15.04 7.26 22.76
CA GLU A 210 14.20 8.42 22.42
C GLU A 210 13.92 8.53 20.92
N GLN A 211 14.89 8.13 20.09
CA GLN A 211 14.70 8.01 18.66
C GLN A 211 13.67 6.92 18.34
N ALA A 212 13.79 5.74 18.95
CA ALA A 212 12.84 4.65 18.78
C ALA A 212 11.41 5.06 19.22
N ASP A 213 11.24 5.69 20.39
CA ASP A 213 9.97 6.27 20.84
C ASP A 213 9.37 7.22 19.79
N SER A 214 10.20 8.15 19.29
CA SER A 214 9.78 9.10 18.27
C SER A 214 9.32 8.42 16.98
N MET A 215 9.92 7.27 16.61
CA MET A 215 9.51 6.51 15.43
C MET A 215 8.18 5.82 15.64
N ALA A 216 7.92 5.26 16.82
CA ALA A 216 6.64 4.65 17.16
C ALA A 216 5.50 5.68 17.06
N ARG A 217 5.67 6.85 17.69
CA ARG A 217 4.67 7.92 17.68
C ARG A 217 4.37 8.45 16.27
N LYS A 218 5.40 8.59 15.43
CA LYS A 218 5.23 9.02 14.04
C LYS A 218 4.59 7.92 13.18
N CYS A 219 4.89 6.65 13.44
CA CYS A 219 4.23 5.52 12.79
C CYS A 219 2.72 5.54 13.04
N ILE A 220 2.29 5.71 14.29
CA ILE A 220 0.87 5.74 14.71
C ILE A 220 0.05 6.74 13.88
N MET A 221 0.63 7.90 13.52
CA MET A 221 -0.06 8.95 12.76
C MET A 221 -0.47 8.52 11.33
N ASN A 222 0.02 7.38 10.84
CA ASN A 222 -0.29 6.87 9.51
C ASN A 222 -1.51 5.93 9.49
N PHE A 223 -2.09 5.61 10.66
CA PHE A 223 -3.18 4.66 10.79
C PHE A 223 -4.47 5.34 11.23
N GLY A 224 -5.58 4.92 10.62
CA GLY A 224 -6.91 5.40 11.00
C GLY A 224 -7.53 4.59 12.14
N PRO A 225 -8.77 4.90 12.55
CA PRO A 225 -9.51 4.15 13.56
C PRO A 225 -9.71 2.66 13.24
N SER A 226 -9.66 2.29 11.96
CA SER A 226 -9.74 0.90 11.51
C SER A 226 -8.40 0.16 11.58
N LEU A 227 -7.34 0.79 12.11
CA LEU A 227 -5.97 0.26 12.16
C LEU A 227 -5.38 -0.08 10.79
N ALA A 228 -5.99 0.43 9.71
CA ALA A 228 -5.46 0.36 8.37
C ALA A 228 -4.68 1.65 8.05
N PRO A 229 -3.61 1.56 7.24
CA PRO A 229 -2.93 2.74 6.74
C PRO A 229 -3.91 3.69 6.02
N LEU A 230 -3.77 4.99 6.27
CA LEU A 230 -4.62 6.01 5.68
C LEU A 230 -4.36 6.10 4.17
N SER A 231 -5.43 5.98 3.37
CA SER A 231 -5.38 6.24 1.93
C SER A 231 -5.27 7.75 1.69
N GLN A 232 -4.22 8.18 1.01
CA GLN A 232 -3.93 9.59 0.78
C GLN A 232 -4.00 9.94 -0.71
N VAL A 233 -4.64 11.08 -0.99
CA VAL A 233 -4.70 11.67 -2.33
C VAL A 233 -4.03 13.03 -2.23
N GLY A 234 -2.83 13.12 -2.81
CA GLY A 234 -2.00 14.30 -2.80
C GLY A 234 -2.41 15.34 -3.84
N TYR A 235 -1.48 16.25 -4.11
CA TYR A 235 -1.67 17.36 -5.04
C TYR A 235 -2.10 16.86 -6.43
N ARG A 236 -3.07 17.55 -7.05
CA ARG A 236 -3.67 17.22 -8.36
C ARG A 236 -4.29 15.82 -8.45
N GLY A 237 -4.68 15.25 -7.32
CA GLY A 237 -5.32 13.95 -7.30
C GLY A 237 -4.34 12.78 -7.45
N ILE A 238 -3.04 13.00 -7.22
CA ILE A 238 -2.06 11.90 -7.21
C ILE A 238 -2.43 10.94 -6.08
N VAL A 239 -2.56 9.66 -6.38
CA VAL A 239 -2.71 8.64 -5.34
C VAL A 239 -1.36 8.38 -4.71
N GLU A 240 -1.25 8.64 -3.42
CA GLU A 240 -0.03 8.43 -2.65
C GLU A 240 0.06 6.97 -2.20
N VAL A 241 0.28 6.09 -3.19
CA VAL A 241 0.46 4.65 -2.99
C VAL A 241 1.47 4.39 -1.89
N ASP A 242 1.16 3.44 -1.00
CA ASP A 242 1.98 3.10 0.17
C ASP A 242 2.28 4.30 1.08
N SER A 243 1.26 5.13 1.34
CA SER A 243 1.39 6.37 2.13
C SER A 243 2.52 7.26 1.58
N GLY A 244 2.51 7.47 0.26
CA GLY A 244 3.55 8.22 -0.44
C GLY A 244 4.90 7.49 -0.49
N PHE A 245 4.88 6.16 -0.59
CA PHE A 245 6.06 5.27 -0.55
C PHE A 245 6.83 5.29 0.78
N GLN A 246 6.18 5.72 1.86
CA GLN A 246 6.68 5.55 3.23
C GLN A 246 6.46 4.11 3.71
N ALA A 247 5.34 3.48 3.36
CA ALA A 247 5.05 2.10 3.69
C ALA A 247 5.86 1.13 2.78
N ARG A 248 7.10 0.82 3.17
CA ARG A 248 8.04 0.05 2.33
C ARG A 248 7.91 -1.44 2.53
N ILE A 249 6.75 -1.99 2.20
CA ILE A 249 6.41 -3.39 2.51
C ILE A 249 7.20 -4.45 1.71
N LEU A 250 7.80 -4.11 0.57
CA LEU A 250 8.42 -5.06 -0.35
C LEU A 250 9.67 -4.52 -1.04
N THR A 251 10.58 -5.41 -1.40
CA THR A 251 11.80 -5.17 -2.18
C THR A 251 11.69 -5.77 -3.58
N LEU A 252 12.67 -5.48 -4.45
CA LEU A 252 12.74 -6.09 -5.78
C LEU A 252 13.00 -7.60 -5.72
N ASP A 253 13.74 -8.05 -4.71
CA ASP A 253 14.08 -9.47 -4.55
C ASP A 253 12.81 -10.26 -4.17
N ASP A 254 11.94 -9.69 -3.35
CA ASP A 254 10.65 -10.28 -3.01
C ASP A 254 9.80 -10.47 -4.28
N PHE A 255 9.69 -9.43 -5.13
CA PHE A 255 8.93 -9.53 -6.38
C PHE A 255 9.51 -10.54 -7.37
N GLN A 256 10.83 -10.71 -7.42
CA GLN A 256 11.47 -11.71 -8.28
C GLN A 256 11.01 -13.13 -7.93
N THR A 257 10.72 -13.41 -6.66
CA THR A 257 10.27 -14.74 -6.22
C THR A 257 8.86 -15.09 -6.71
N THR A 258 8.07 -14.10 -7.11
CA THR A 258 6.66 -14.28 -7.51
C THR A 258 6.49 -14.81 -8.94
N CYS A 259 7.56 -14.89 -9.73
CA CYS A 259 7.50 -15.37 -11.11
C CYS A 259 8.79 -16.08 -11.54
N GLY A 260 8.72 -16.85 -12.63
CA GLY A 260 9.91 -17.47 -13.22
C GLY A 260 10.85 -16.43 -13.86
N PRO A 261 12.17 -16.69 -13.91
CA PRO A 261 13.17 -15.73 -14.38
C PRO A 261 12.92 -15.23 -15.81
N ARG A 262 12.38 -16.08 -16.70
CA ARG A 262 12.04 -15.66 -18.08
C ARG A 262 10.97 -14.56 -18.12
N THR A 263 9.98 -14.62 -17.23
CA THR A 263 8.92 -13.60 -17.13
C THR A 263 9.51 -12.30 -16.59
N TRP A 264 10.36 -12.39 -15.56
CA TRP A 264 11.07 -11.26 -15.00
C TRP A 264 11.95 -10.56 -16.05
N ASP A 265 12.79 -11.31 -16.76
CA ASP A 265 13.69 -10.79 -17.80
C ASP A 265 12.92 -10.12 -18.94
N ALA A 266 11.79 -10.70 -19.36
CA ALA A 266 10.92 -10.12 -20.37
C ALA A 266 10.36 -8.76 -19.92
N MET A 267 9.90 -8.66 -18.67
CA MET A 267 9.47 -7.37 -18.08
C MET A 267 10.64 -6.38 -18.04
N MET A 268 11.81 -6.81 -17.57
CA MET A 268 13.00 -5.96 -17.42
C MET A 268 13.49 -5.37 -18.75
N LYS A 269 13.29 -6.06 -19.87
CA LYS A 269 13.53 -5.51 -21.21
C LYS A 269 12.68 -4.25 -21.47
N PHE A 270 11.39 -4.28 -21.13
CA PHE A 270 10.51 -3.12 -21.29
C PHE A 270 10.81 -2.01 -20.29
N VAL A 271 11.08 -2.37 -19.04
CA VAL A 271 11.52 -1.42 -17.98
C VAL A 271 12.75 -0.65 -18.42
N THR A 272 13.77 -1.34 -18.94
CA THR A 272 15.00 -0.72 -19.42
C THR A 272 14.73 0.25 -20.57
N SER A 273 13.87 -0.15 -21.50
CA SER A 273 13.49 0.68 -22.65
C SER A 273 12.69 1.93 -22.24
N LEU A 274 11.77 1.82 -21.28
CA LEU A 274 11.00 2.95 -20.74
C LEU A 274 11.93 3.95 -20.05
N LYS A 275 12.85 3.47 -19.20
CA LYS A 275 13.81 4.30 -18.48
C LYS A 275 14.78 5.02 -19.39
N ALA A 276 15.33 4.31 -20.39
CA ALA A 276 16.25 4.91 -21.36
C ALA A 276 15.62 6.06 -22.15
N ARG A 277 14.29 6.00 -22.37
CA ARG A 277 13.53 7.05 -23.04
C ARG A 277 12.97 8.12 -22.09
N GLY A 278 13.12 7.96 -20.78
CA GLY A 278 12.49 8.83 -19.79
C GLY A 278 10.95 8.84 -19.90
N THR A 279 10.34 7.74 -20.34
CA THR A 279 8.90 7.68 -20.63
C THR A 279 8.06 7.86 -19.36
N LYS A 280 7.18 8.85 -19.38
CA LYS A 280 6.21 9.16 -18.32
C LYS A 280 4.85 8.56 -18.64
N ILE A 281 4.29 7.81 -17.69
CA ILE A 281 3.01 7.14 -17.84
C ILE A 281 2.04 7.68 -16.79
N ALA A 282 0.84 8.09 -17.22
CA ALA A 282 -0.21 8.55 -16.32
C ALA A 282 -1.44 7.65 -16.39
N PHE A 283 -1.83 7.09 -15.25
CA PHE A 283 -3.08 6.35 -15.07
C PHE A 283 -4.16 7.26 -14.49
N PHE A 284 -5.38 7.15 -14.99
CA PHE A 284 -6.55 7.86 -14.46
C PHE A 284 -7.65 6.85 -14.15
N SER A 285 -8.13 6.84 -12.90
CA SER A 285 -9.29 6.05 -12.47
C SER A 285 -10.22 6.90 -11.62
N SER A 286 -11.34 6.33 -11.14
CA SER A 286 -12.37 7.07 -10.41
C SER A 286 -12.19 7.11 -8.88
N THR A 287 -11.41 6.19 -8.30
CA THR A 287 -11.22 6.08 -6.85
C THR A 287 -9.83 5.54 -6.49
N PRO A 288 -9.18 6.06 -5.43
CA PRO A 288 -7.89 5.57 -4.95
C PRO A 288 -8.01 4.29 -4.11
N GLN A 289 -9.23 3.93 -3.69
CA GLN A 289 -9.50 2.84 -2.78
C GLN A 289 -10.81 2.13 -3.15
N GLY A 290 -10.85 0.82 -2.92
CA GLY A 290 -12.03 -0.02 -3.14
C GLY A 290 -12.17 -0.52 -4.58
N GLY A 291 -12.63 -1.76 -4.72
CA GLY A 291 -12.77 -2.45 -6.01
C GLY A 291 -11.47 -3.04 -6.56
N GLY A 292 -11.60 -3.90 -7.58
CA GLY A 292 -10.45 -4.61 -8.15
C GLY A 292 -9.42 -3.71 -8.85
N VAL A 293 -9.86 -2.57 -9.41
CA VAL A 293 -8.95 -1.64 -10.11
C VAL A 293 -7.95 -1.00 -9.15
N ALA A 294 -8.41 -0.48 -8.01
CA ALA A 294 -7.52 0.15 -7.04
C ALA A 294 -6.46 -0.84 -6.53
N LEU A 295 -6.85 -2.09 -6.22
CA LEU A 295 -5.93 -3.15 -5.81
C LEU A 295 -4.81 -3.36 -6.85
N MET A 296 -5.18 -3.51 -8.13
CA MET A 296 -4.22 -3.66 -9.22
C MET A 296 -3.29 -2.45 -9.37
N ARG A 297 -3.79 -1.23 -9.14
CA ARG A 297 -3.02 0.00 -9.33
C ARG A 297 -2.03 0.24 -8.19
N HIS A 298 -2.40 -0.03 -6.95
CA HIS A 298 -1.46 0.01 -5.81
C HIS A 298 -0.25 -0.89 -6.06
N ALA A 299 -0.49 -2.15 -6.44
CA ALA A 299 0.58 -3.10 -6.75
C ALA A 299 1.46 -2.66 -7.93
N LEU A 300 0.85 -2.23 -9.04
CA LEU A 300 1.59 -1.82 -10.24
C LEU A 300 2.45 -0.58 -9.99
N VAL A 301 1.90 0.43 -9.30
CA VAL A 301 2.61 1.68 -8.98
C VAL A 301 3.76 1.41 -8.02
N ARG A 302 3.57 0.55 -7.02
CA ARG A 302 4.62 0.11 -6.09
C ARG A 302 5.80 -0.53 -6.84
N LEU A 303 5.51 -1.52 -7.69
CA LEU A 303 6.54 -2.19 -8.49
C LEU A 303 7.25 -1.21 -9.44
N ALA A 304 6.49 -0.33 -10.12
CA ALA A 304 7.05 0.69 -11.00
C ALA A 304 7.99 1.64 -10.24
N LYS A 305 7.63 2.04 -9.02
CA LYS A 305 8.48 2.87 -8.15
C LYS A 305 9.81 2.18 -7.83
N LEU A 306 9.77 0.90 -7.42
CA LEU A 306 10.99 0.12 -7.13
C LEU A 306 11.88 -0.02 -8.37
N LEU A 307 11.28 -0.23 -9.53
CA LEU A 307 11.98 -0.35 -10.82
C LEU A 307 12.49 1.00 -11.36
N LYS A 308 12.06 2.12 -10.76
CA LYS A 308 12.33 3.51 -11.19
C LYS A 308 11.74 3.81 -12.57
N VAL A 309 10.54 3.31 -12.84
CA VAL A 309 9.72 3.69 -14.01
C VAL A 309 8.84 4.88 -13.59
N ASP A 310 8.79 5.92 -14.43
CA ASP A 310 7.96 7.11 -14.17
C ASP A 310 6.49 6.80 -14.50
N LEU A 311 5.79 6.27 -13.51
CA LEU A 311 4.39 5.90 -13.57
C LEU A 311 3.66 6.56 -12.40
N THR A 312 2.71 7.44 -12.72
CA THR A 312 1.89 8.15 -11.73
C THR A 312 0.42 7.83 -11.93
N TRP A 313 -0.30 7.65 -10.82
CA TRP A 313 -1.74 7.36 -10.82
C TRP A 313 -2.51 8.56 -10.24
N TYR A 314 -3.53 8.99 -10.97
CA TYR A 314 -4.38 10.13 -10.64
C TYR A 314 -5.84 9.70 -10.48
N VAL A 315 -6.54 10.35 -9.54
CA VAL A 315 -7.98 10.21 -9.31
C VAL A 315 -8.62 11.61 -9.24
N PRO A 316 -9.86 11.76 -9.72
CA PRO A 316 -10.57 13.04 -9.66
C PRO A 316 -10.94 13.39 -8.23
N LYS A 317 -11.21 14.67 -7.99
CA LYS A 317 -11.82 15.11 -6.73
C LYS A 317 -13.21 14.47 -6.59
N PRO A 318 -13.55 13.86 -5.45
CA PRO A 318 -14.87 13.28 -5.24
C PRO A 318 -15.95 14.37 -5.33
N LYS A 319 -17.04 14.05 -6.01
CA LYS A 319 -18.25 14.88 -6.12
C LYS A 319 -19.46 14.03 -5.71
N PRO A 320 -20.16 14.38 -4.62
CA PRO A 320 -21.39 13.69 -4.23
C PRO A 320 -22.38 13.61 -5.41
N GLY A 321 -23.05 12.48 -5.57
CA GLY A 321 -23.97 12.22 -6.68
C GLY A 321 -23.33 11.60 -7.92
N VAL A 322 -22.09 11.98 -8.30
CA VAL A 322 -21.40 11.39 -9.46
C VAL A 322 -21.18 9.90 -9.27
N PHE A 323 -20.79 9.46 -8.06
CA PHE A 323 -20.62 8.04 -7.76
C PHE A 323 -21.88 7.22 -8.06
N ARG A 324 -23.06 7.75 -7.71
CA ARG A 324 -24.36 7.09 -7.98
C ARG A 324 -24.58 6.93 -9.48
N ILE A 325 -24.36 8.00 -10.26
CA ILE A 325 -24.47 7.99 -11.73
C ILE A 325 -23.53 6.93 -12.33
N THR A 326 -22.26 6.95 -11.93
CA THR A 326 -21.26 5.99 -12.45
C THR A 326 -21.56 4.54 -12.07
N LYS A 327 -22.15 4.31 -10.89
CA LYS A 327 -22.60 2.98 -10.46
C LYS A 327 -23.80 2.51 -11.28
N THR A 328 -24.77 3.38 -11.56
CA THR A 328 -25.89 3.04 -12.45
C THR A 328 -25.39 2.73 -13.86
N ILE A 329 -24.47 3.53 -14.43
CA ILE A 329 -23.82 3.22 -15.72
C ILE A 329 -23.19 1.82 -15.71
N HIS A 330 -22.41 1.50 -14.67
CA HIS A 330 -21.76 0.19 -14.53
C HIS A 330 -22.79 -0.96 -14.49
N ASN A 331 -23.85 -0.81 -13.69
CA ASN A 331 -24.89 -1.83 -13.56
C ASN A 331 -25.72 -1.98 -14.84
N THR A 332 -25.99 -0.88 -15.55
CA THR A 332 -26.69 -0.91 -16.84
C THR A 332 -25.87 -1.71 -17.85
N LEU A 333 -24.59 -1.40 -18.03
CA LEU A 333 -23.70 -2.10 -18.97
C LEU A 333 -23.54 -3.60 -18.66
N GLN A 334 -23.64 -3.99 -17.39
CA GLN A 334 -23.61 -5.39 -16.97
C GLN A 334 -24.96 -6.12 -17.10
N GLY A 335 -26.05 -5.39 -17.33
CA GLY A 335 -27.39 -5.96 -17.43
C GLY A 335 -28.04 -6.25 -16.07
N VAL A 336 -27.59 -5.60 -15.00
CA VAL A 336 -28.05 -5.81 -13.61
C VAL A 336 -28.64 -4.56 -12.97
N ALA A 337 -28.82 -3.49 -13.74
CA ALA A 337 -29.50 -2.28 -13.27
C ALA A 337 -30.98 -2.53 -13.00
N ASN A 338 -31.51 -1.87 -11.97
CA ASN A 338 -32.94 -1.85 -11.71
C ASN A 338 -33.69 -1.21 -12.90
N PRO A 339 -34.83 -1.75 -13.36
CA PRO A 339 -35.57 -1.20 -14.50
C PRO A 339 -36.00 0.27 -14.32
N ASN A 340 -36.15 0.71 -13.07
CA ASN A 340 -36.52 2.08 -12.70
C ASN A 340 -35.32 3.03 -12.61
N GLU A 341 -34.09 2.50 -12.60
CA GLU A 341 -32.87 3.30 -12.61
C GLU A 341 -32.47 3.58 -14.06
N LYS A 342 -32.55 4.84 -14.46
CA LYS A 342 -32.09 5.32 -15.77
C LYS A 342 -31.13 6.47 -15.56
N VAL A 343 -30.10 6.51 -16.40
CA VAL A 343 -29.17 7.62 -16.47
C VAL A 343 -29.77 8.65 -17.43
N THR A 344 -30.14 9.81 -16.93
CA THR A 344 -30.79 10.84 -17.75
C THR A 344 -29.78 11.66 -18.55
N ALA A 345 -30.26 12.55 -19.43
CA ALA A 345 -29.38 13.47 -20.14
C ALA A 345 -28.67 14.44 -19.17
N GLU A 346 -29.36 14.86 -18.11
CA GLU A 346 -28.80 15.69 -17.05
C GLU A 346 -27.70 14.95 -16.28
N ASP A 347 -27.89 13.65 -15.98
CA ASP A 347 -26.85 12.84 -15.35
C ASP A 347 -25.59 12.72 -16.22
N LYS A 348 -25.76 12.53 -17.54
CA LYS A 348 -24.64 12.51 -18.51
C LYS A 348 -23.90 13.84 -18.54
N GLU A 349 -24.63 14.96 -18.47
CA GLU A 349 -24.04 16.29 -18.44
C GLU A 349 -23.31 16.58 -17.12
N VAL A 350 -23.86 16.13 -15.99
CA VAL A 350 -23.18 16.18 -14.69
C VAL A 350 -21.84 15.43 -14.73
N LEU A 351 -21.80 14.28 -15.40
CA LEU A 351 -20.56 13.52 -15.58
C LEU A 351 -19.56 14.25 -16.49
N ASN A 352 -20.01 14.80 -17.63
CA ASN A 352 -19.16 15.60 -18.52
C ASN A 352 -18.55 16.80 -17.79
N SER A 353 -19.39 17.62 -17.15
CA SER A 353 -18.96 18.79 -16.38
C SER A 353 -17.98 18.40 -15.27
N TRP A 354 -18.23 17.31 -14.55
CA TRP A 354 -17.30 16.86 -13.51
C TRP A 354 -15.93 16.46 -14.07
N ILE A 355 -15.87 15.77 -15.22
CA ILE A 355 -14.61 15.43 -15.88
C ILE A 355 -13.90 16.69 -16.39
N GLU A 356 -14.62 17.60 -17.03
CA GLU A 356 -14.06 18.85 -17.54
C GLU A 356 -13.51 19.74 -16.43
N ASP A 357 -14.23 19.87 -15.31
CA ASP A 357 -13.80 20.63 -14.13
C ASP A 357 -12.49 20.06 -13.56
N ASN A 358 -12.42 18.73 -13.39
CA ASN A 358 -11.21 18.08 -12.89
C ASN A 358 -10.05 18.21 -13.87
N ALA A 359 -10.32 17.99 -15.16
CA ALA A 359 -9.32 18.09 -16.21
C ALA A 359 -8.72 19.50 -16.27
N ASN A 360 -9.56 20.54 -16.39
CA ASN A 360 -9.12 21.92 -16.53
C ASN A 360 -8.39 22.43 -15.29
N ARG A 361 -8.89 22.09 -14.10
CA ARG A 361 -8.33 22.60 -12.84
C ARG A 361 -7.01 21.91 -12.48
N TYR A 362 -6.92 20.59 -12.63
CA TYR A 362 -5.80 19.82 -12.05
C TYR A 362 -4.86 19.20 -13.07
N TRP A 363 -5.34 18.86 -14.27
CA TRP A 363 -4.58 17.99 -15.17
C TRP A 363 -4.13 18.67 -16.48
N LEU A 364 -4.91 19.60 -17.00
CA LEU A 364 -4.63 20.43 -18.18
C LEU A 364 -4.05 21.81 -17.81
N SER A 365 -3.99 22.14 -16.51
CA SER A 365 -3.33 23.34 -16.01
C SER A 365 -1.79 23.25 -16.14
N PRO A 366 -1.05 24.38 -16.12
CA PRO A 366 0.39 24.38 -16.33
C PRO A 366 1.15 23.38 -15.44
N GLY A 367 2.02 22.57 -16.05
CA GLY A 367 2.74 21.48 -15.39
C GLY A 367 1.90 20.25 -15.05
N GLY A 368 0.62 20.20 -15.43
CA GLY A 368 -0.27 19.06 -15.20
C GLY A 368 0.06 17.85 -16.08
N PRO A 369 -0.33 16.63 -15.68
CA PRO A 369 -0.01 15.39 -16.40
C PRO A 369 -0.58 15.32 -17.83
N LEU A 370 -1.67 16.05 -18.12
CA LEU A 370 -2.31 16.04 -19.43
C LEU A 370 -1.81 17.18 -20.35
N ARG A 371 -0.87 18.01 -19.91
CA ARG A 371 -0.14 18.93 -20.80
C ARG A 371 0.64 18.15 -21.88
N PRO A 372 1.06 18.81 -22.98
CA PRO A 372 1.95 18.18 -23.95
C PRO A 372 3.22 17.62 -23.27
N PRO A 373 3.77 16.48 -23.75
CA PRO A 373 5.02 15.94 -23.21
C PRO A 373 6.19 16.94 -23.22
N ALA A 374 6.25 17.80 -24.24
CA ALA A 374 7.22 18.89 -24.36
C ALA A 374 7.11 19.94 -23.22
N GLU A 375 5.96 20.04 -22.56
CA GLU A 375 5.73 20.89 -21.38
C GLU A 375 5.84 20.11 -20.06
N GLY A 376 6.33 18.86 -20.11
CA GLY A 376 6.52 18.01 -18.94
C GLY A 376 5.35 17.08 -18.59
N GLY A 377 4.27 17.07 -19.39
CA GLY A 377 3.17 16.12 -19.24
C GLY A 377 3.56 14.68 -19.55
N ALA A 378 2.62 13.74 -19.36
CA ALA A 378 2.88 12.32 -19.59
C ALA A 378 2.89 11.97 -21.08
N ASP A 379 3.77 11.03 -21.45
CA ASP A 379 3.95 10.51 -22.81
C ASP A 379 2.85 9.50 -23.17
N VAL A 380 2.43 8.69 -22.21
CA VAL A 380 1.40 7.65 -22.40
C VAL A 380 0.31 7.81 -21.34
N ILE A 381 -0.94 7.84 -21.79
CA ILE A 381 -2.10 7.99 -20.92
C ILE A 381 -2.90 6.69 -20.89
N MET A 382 -3.21 6.19 -19.69
CA MET A 382 -4.15 5.09 -19.46
C MET A 382 -5.41 5.61 -18.76
N ILE A 383 -6.57 5.35 -19.33
CA ILE A 383 -7.88 5.70 -18.77
C ILE A 383 -8.60 4.42 -18.36
N ASP A 384 -8.84 4.25 -17.06
CA ASP A 384 -9.54 3.09 -16.51
C ASP A 384 -11.04 3.34 -16.38
N ASP A 385 -11.80 2.32 -16.82
CA ASP A 385 -13.24 2.14 -16.64
C ASP A 385 -14.16 3.25 -17.21
N PRO A 386 -15.48 3.00 -17.29
CA PRO A 386 -16.43 3.92 -17.93
C PRO A 386 -16.61 5.30 -17.28
N GLN A 387 -16.00 5.59 -16.12
CA GLN A 387 -16.23 6.87 -15.42
C GLN A 387 -15.40 8.02 -16.01
N MET A 388 -14.24 7.70 -16.59
CA MET A 388 -13.23 8.67 -17.05
C MET A 388 -13.09 8.90 -18.59
N PRO A 389 -13.82 8.23 -19.53
CA PRO A 389 -13.62 8.43 -20.97
C PRO A 389 -13.74 9.86 -21.48
N GLY A 390 -14.45 10.73 -20.77
CA GLY A 390 -14.56 12.16 -21.11
C GLY A 390 -13.20 12.87 -21.23
N LEU A 391 -12.13 12.35 -20.62
CA LEU A 391 -10.77 12.87 -20.76
C LEU A 391 -10.18 12.67 -22.15
N ILE A 392 -10.54 11.59 -22.85
CA ILE A 392 -9.92 11.19 -24.12
C ILE A 392 -10.02 12.29 -25.18
N PRO A 393 -11.20 12.86 -25.50
CA PRO A 393 -11.28 13.94 -26.48
C PRO A 393 -10.56 15.21 -26.04
N LEU A 394 -10.56 15.54 -24.74
CA LEU A 394 -9.82 16.70 -24.22
C LEU A 394 -8.31 16.55 -24.46
N ILE A 395 -7.78 15.34 -24.22
CA ILE A 395 -6.39 14.98 -24.48
C ILE A 395 -6.08 15.06 -25.97
N LYS A 396 -6.89 14.41 -26.81
CA LYS A 396 -6.67 14.35 -28.27
C LYS A 396 -6.80 15.72 -28.94
N LYS A 397 -7.59 16.64 -28.38
CA LYS A 397 -7.65 18.04 -28.85
C LYS A 397 -6.32 18.78 -28.66
N LEU A 398 -5.62 18.52 -27.56
CA LEU A 398 -4.36 19.19 -27.23
C LEU A 398 -3.14 18.49 -27.84
N THR A 399 -3.18 17.16 -27.88
CA THR A 399 -2.10 16.29 -28.39
C THR A 399 -2.70 15.14 -29.20
N PRO A 400 -3.01 15.35 -30.50
CA PRO A 400 -3.70 14.35 -31.32
C PRO A 400 -2.95 13.01 -31.42
N ASP A 401 -1.63 13.08 -31.52
CA ASP A 401 -0.78 11.90 -31.74
C ASP A 401 -0.30 11.24 -30.44
N ARG A 402 -0.64 11.78 -29.27
CA ARG A 402 -0.24 11.19 -27.99
C ARG A 402 -0.98 9.86 -27.76
N PRO A 403 -0.29 8.77 -27.40
CA PRO A 403 -0.93 7.50 -27.05
C PRO A 403 -1.90 7.63 -25.86
N VAL A 404 -3.17 7.29 -26.10
CA VAL A 404 -4.23 7.20 -25.10
C VAL A 404 -4.87 5.81 -25.18
N LEU A 405 -4.73 5.06 -24.09
CA LEU A 405 -5.22 3.70 -23.96
C LEU A 405 -6.45 3.69 -23.05
N TYR A 406 -7.56 3.12 -23.51
CA TYR A 406 -8.74 2.91 -22.68
C TYR A 406 -8.75 1.47 -22.17
N ARG A 407 -8.89 1.29 -20.86
CA ARG A 407 -8.92 -0.02 -20.21
C ARG A 407 -10.28 -0.24 -19.54
N SER A 408 -11.04 -1.20 -20.05
CA SER A 408 -12.29 -1.67 -19.45
C SER A 408 -12.03 -2.86 -18.51
N HIS A 409 -12.40 -2.73 -17.24
CA HIS A 409 -12.38 -3.82 -16.26
C HIS A 409 -13.76 -4.44 -16.00
N ILE A 410 -14.77 -3.97 -16.71
CA ILE A 410 -16.16 -4.43 -16.54
C ILE A 410 -16.56 -5.39 -17.65
N GLN A 411 -17.51 -6.26 -17.33
CA GLN A 411 -18.29 -6.96 -18.35
C GLN A 411 -19.21 -5.94 -19.05
N ILE A 412 -19.03 -5.77 -20.35
CA ILE A 412 -19.98 -5.06 -21.20
C ILE A 412 -20.80 -6.12 -21.93
N ARG A 413 -22.11 -6.18 -21.66
CA ARG A 413 -23.01 -7.11 -22.34
C ARG A 413 -23.21 -6.67 -23.78
N SER A 414 -22.44 -7.25 -24.70
CA SER A 414 -22.46 -6.86 -26.12
C SER A 414 -23.80 -7.12 -26.81
N ASP A 415 -24.61 -8.06 -26.32
CA ASP A 415 -25.93 -8.40 -26.85
C ASP A 415 -26.96 -7.23 -26.75
N PRO A 416 -27.31 -6.69 -25.56
CA PRO A 416 -28.12 -5.48 -25.43
C PRO A 416 -27.49 -4.25 -26.06
N VAL A 417 -26.16 -4.09 -25.96
CA VAL A 417 -25.46 -2.91 -26.52
C VAL A 417 -25.67 -2.80 -28.03
N ASN A 418 -25.68 -3.93 -28.74
CA ASN A 418 -25.94 -3.98 -30.18
C ASN A 418 -27.43 -3.88 -30.55
N THR A 419 -28.33 -3.80 -29.57
CA THR A 419 -29.78 -3.70 -29.78
C THR A 419 -30.24 -2.25 -29.56
N PRO A 420 -30.60 -1.50 -30.62
CA PRO A 420 -31.04 -0.12 -30.49
C PRO A 420 -32.24 0.03 -29.56
N GLY A 421 -32.25 1.11 -28.77
CA GLY A 421 -33.34 1.43 -27.84
C GLY A 421 -33.23 0.76 -26.46
N THR A 422 -32.23 -0.11 -26.23
CA THR A 422 -31.93 -0.59 -24.88
C THR A 422 -31.23 0.48 -24.05
N PRO A 423 -31.35 0.47 -22.71
CA PRO A 423 -30.56 1.34 -21.84
C PRO A 423 -29.05 1.16 -22.03
N GLN A 424 -28.61 -0.06 -22.36
CA GLN A 424 -27.21 -0.38 -22.64
C GLN A 424 -26.70 0.31 -23.90
N ALA A 425 -27.48 0.29 -24.98
CA ALA A 425 -27.12 0.96 -26.22
C ALA A 425 -26.98 2.47 -26.02
N ASP A 426 -27.92 3.11 -25.31
CA ASP A 426 -27.88 4.56 -25.01
C ASP A 426 -26.65 4.96 -24.17
N ILE A 427 -26.31 4.16 -23.16
CA ILE A 427 -25.13 4.41 -22.33
C ILE A 427 -23.84 4.13 -23.09
N TRP A 428 -23.80 3.04 -23.86
CA TRP A 428 -22.66 2.71 -24.68
C TRP A 428 -22.40 3.77 -25.75
N GLU A 429 -23.44 4.26 -26.45
CA GLU A 429 -23.32 5.33 -27.44
C GLU A 429 -22.69 6.59 -26.81
N PHE A 430 -23.19 6.98 -25.63
CA PHE A 430 -22.64 8.10 -24.88
C PHE A 430 -21.15 7.92 -24.57
N LEU A 431 -20.74 6.76 -24.06
CA LEU A 431 -19.34 6.48 -23.71
C LEU A 431 -18.46 6.31 -24.95
N PHE A 432 -18.92 5.56 -25.95
CA PHE A 432 -18.18 5.26 -27.17
C PHE A 432 -17.95 6.50 -28.03
N SER A 433 -18.84 7.50 -27.94
CA SER A 433 -18.62 8.83 -28.51
C SER A 433 -17.28 9.45 -28.08
N LYS A 434 -16.76 9.07 -26.90
CA LYS A 434 -15.47 9.49 -26.35
C LYS A 434 -14.39 8.41 -26.54
N ILE A 435 -14.70 7.15 -26.23
CA ILE A 435 -13.76 6.01 -26.28
C ILE A 435 -13.21 5.76 -27.69
N LYS A 436 -13.99 6.00 -28.74
CA LYS A 436 -13.55 5.79 -30.15
C LYS A 436 -12.27 6.53 -30.52
N HIS A 437 -11.95 7.62 -29.80
CA HIS A 437 -10.75 8.43 -29.97
C HIS A 437 -9.50 7.84 -29.31
N ALA A 438 -9.63 6.80 -28.47
CA ALA A 438 -8.48 6.08 -27.93
C ALA A 438 -7.74 5.31 -29.03
N ASP A 439 -6.44 5.11 -28.82
CA ASP A 439 -5.58 4.36 -29.73
C ASP A 439 -5.73 2.85 -29.52
N MET A 440 -6.04 2.43 -28.29
CA MET A 440 -6.36 1.03 -27.96
C MET A 440 -7.55 0.92 -27.01
N PHE A 441 -8.32 -0.15 -27.20
CA PHE A 441 -9.37 -0.62 -26.31
C PHE A 441 -8.90 -1.92 -25.65
N ILE A 442 -8.56 -1.86 -24.36
CA ILE A 442 -8.03 -3.00 -23.62
C ILE A 442 -9.17 -3.61 -22.79
N SER A 443 -9.44 -4.90 -22.97
CA SER A 443 -10.48 -5.65 -22.25
C SER A 443 -9.91 -6.86 -21.51
N HIS A 444 -10.66 -7.42 -20.56
CA HIS A 444 -10.42 -8.80 -20.12
C HIS A 444 -10.43 -9.75 -21.34
N PRO A 445 -9.68 -10.87 -21.29
CA PRO A 445 -9.54 -11.84 -22.38
C PRO A 445 -10.82 -12.67 -22.62
N ILE A 446 -11.96 -11.99 -22.71
CA ILE A 446 -13.29 -12.53 -22.94
C ILE A 446 -13.87 -11.74 -24.11
N PRO A 447 -13.82 -12.27 -25.35
CA PRO A 447 -14.22 -11.52 -26.55
C PRO A 447 -15.64 -10.96 -26.50
N SER A 448 -16.57 -11.62 -25.82
CA SER A 448 -17.96 -11.16 -25.67
C SER A 448 -18.10 -9.85 -24.88
N PHE A 449 -17.06 -9.41 -24.18
CA PHE A 449 -17.04 -8.14 -23.44
C PHE A 449 -16.70 -6.94 -24.32
N VAL A 450 -16.39 -7.16 -25.60
CA VAL A 450 -16.05 -6.11 -26.56
C VAL A 450 -17.24 -5.86 -27.48
N PRO A 451 -17.87 -4.66 -27.44
CA PRO A 451 -18.93 -4.29 -28.38
C PRO A 451 -18.46 -4.32 -29.84
N ALA A 452 -19.40 -4.57 -30.77
CA ALA A 452 -19.07 -4.89 -32.17
C ALA A 452 -18.48 -3.69 -32.95
N ASP A 453 -18.83 -2.49 -32.51
CA ASP A 453 -18.44 -1.19 -33.03
C ASP A 453 -17.04 -0.74 -32.57
N VAL A 454 -16.41 -1.47 -31.65
CA VAL A 454 -14.98 -1.30 -31.34
C VAL A 454 -14.14 -1.93 -32.47
N PRO A 455 -13.28 -1.17 -33.17
CA PRO A 455 -12.47 -1.72 -34.25
C PRO A 455 -11.51 -2.80 -33.74
N ARG A 456 -11.55 -4.00 -34.34
CA ARG A 456 -10.72 -5.14 -33.94
C ARG A 456 -9.22 -4.82 -33.92
N SER A 457 -8.75 -3.97 -34.83
CA SER A 457 -7.35 -3.52 -34.90
C SER A 457 -6.90 -2.70 -33.68
N LYS A 458 -7.83 -2.15 -32.90
CA LYS A 458 -7.56 -1.42 -31.66
C LYS A 458 -7.73 -2.27 -30.40
N VAL A 459 -8.24 -3.51 -30.52
CA VAL A 459 -8.54 -4.35 -29.35
C VAL A 459 -7.28 -5.03 -28.82
N CYS A 460 -7.08 -4.96 -27.51
CA CYS A 460 -6.07 -5.73 -26.79
C CYS A 460 -6.70 -6.45 -25.60
N TYR A 461 -6.16 -7.63 -25.29
CA TYR A 461 -6.61 -8.41 -24.13
C TYR A 461 -5.55 -8.42 -23.05
N LEU A 462 -5.98 -8.08 -21.84
CA LEU A 462 -5.15 -8.10 -20.63
C LEU A 462 -6.01 -8.65 -19.48
N PRO A 463 -5.61 -9.72 -18.78
CA PRO A 463 -6.35 -10.23 -17.64
C PRO A 463 -6.29 -9.27 -16.43
N ALA A 464 -7.17 -9.48 -15.46
CA ALA A 464 -6.92 -8.92 -14.13
C ALA A 464 -5.67 -9.58 -13.55
N THR A 465 -4.94 -8.85 -12.72
CA THR A 465 -3.76 -9.36 -12.02
C THR A 465 -3.95 -9.19 -10.53
N THR A 466 -3.31 -10.05 -9.74
CA THR A 466 -3.25 -9.93 -8.29
C THR A 466 -1.79 -9.85 -7.86
N ASP A 467 -1.54 -9.19 -6.73
CA ASP A 467 -0.22 -9.14 -6.12
C ASP A 467 -0.15 -10.23 -5.05
N TRP A 468 0.75 -11.20 -5.23
CA TRP A 468 0.91 -12.31 -4.29
C TRP A 468 1.43 -11.89 -2.91
N LEU A 469 1.98 -10.68 -2.80
CA LEU A 469 2.65 -10.19 -1.61
C LEU A 469 1.92 -9.03 -0.95
N ASP A 470 0.71 -8.70 -1.42
CA ASP A 470 -0.15 -7.70 -0.78
C ASP A 470 -0.89 -8.26 0.44
N GLY A 471 -1.61 -7.40 1.15
CA GLY A 471 -2.31 -7.79 2.39
C GLY A 471 -3.53 -8.67 2.16
N LEU A 472 -3.88 -8.95 0.89
CA LEU A 472 -5.01 -9.81 0.54
C LEU A 472 -4.55 -11.23 0.21
N ASN A 473 -3.37 -11.40 -0.38
CA ASN A 473 -2.91 -12.69 -0.93
C ASN A 473 -1.69 -13.28 -0.25
N LYS A 474 -0.89 -12.49 0.50
CA LYS A 474 0.29 -13.03 1.18
C LYS A 474 -0.12 -14.08 2.21
N ASP A 475 0.77 -15.03 2.45
CA ASP A 475 0.58 -15.98 3.54
C ASP A 475 0.61 -15.24 4.88
N LEU A 476 -0.27 -15.65 5.80
CA LEU A 476 -0.31 -15.17 7.17
C LEU A 476 0.13 -16.28 8.11
N ASN A 477 0.93 -15.95 9.11
CA ASN A 477 1.25 -16.90 10.17
C ASN A 477 0.01 -17.17 11.03
N VAL A 478 0.12 -18.16 11.90
CA VAL A 478 -0.98 -18.64 12.73
C VAL A 478 -1.44 -17.60 13.77
N TRP A 479 -0.52 -16.77 14.27
CA TRP A 479 -0.81 -15.72 15.25
C TRP A 479 -1.64 -14.58 14.62
N ASP A 480 -1.23 -14.12 13.45
CA ASP A 480 -1.91 -13.07 12.68
C ASP A 480 -3.28 -13.55 12.16
N GLN A 481 -3.38 -14.81 11.72
CA GLN A 481 -4.67 -15.43 11.40
C GLN A 481 -5.60 -15.42 12.62
N GLY A 482 -5.08 -15.73 13.82
CA GLY A 482 -5.83 -15.66 15.07
C GLY A 482 -6.37 -14.26 15.35
N TYR A 483 -5.54 -13.24 15.18
CA TYR A 483 -5.93 -11.83 15.35
C TYR A 483 -7.10 -11.43 14.44
N TYR A 484 -6.98 -11.64 13.13
CA TYR A 484 -8.02 -11.23 12.18
C TYR A 484 -9.27 -12.11 12.27
N GLY A 485 -9.09 -13.39 12.58
CA GLY A 485 -10.21 -14.30 12.86
C GLY A 485 -11.01 -13.89 14.09
N HIS A 486 -10.32 -13.45 15.16
CA HIS A 486 -10.96 -12.88 16.34
C HIS A 486 -11.75 -11.62 15.99
N MET A 487 -11.14 -10.67 15.27
CA MET A 487 -11.82 -9.47 14.80
C MET A 487 -13.04 -9.80 13.93
N TYR A 488 -12.93 -10.77 13.03
CA TYR A 488 -14.05 -11.22 12.20
C TYR A 488 -15.20 -11.76 13.05
N ASN A 489 -14.92 -12.64 14.00
CA ASN A 489 -15.96 -13.21 14.88
C ASN A 489 -16.58 -12.15 15.80
N GLU A 490 -15.80 -11.20 16.31
CA GLU A 490 -16.32 -10.07 17.08
C GLU A 490 -17.32 -9.24 16.24
N GLN A 491 -16.98 -8.95 14.98
CA GLN A 491 -17.89 -8.25 14.07
C GLN A 491 -19.14 -9.08 13.75
N CYS A 492 -19.01 -10.38 13.51
CA CYS A 492 -20.17 -11.28 13.33
C CYS A 492 -21.08 -11.24 14.55
N HIS A 493 -20.53 -11.40 15.76
CA HIS A 493 -21.27 -11.33 17.01
C HIS A 493 -22.02 -9.98 17.15
N ASN A 494 -21.32 -8.86 16.93
CA ASN A 494 -21.89 -7.51 17.02
C ASN A 494 -23.03 -7.28 16.02
N LEU A 495 -22.94 -7.86 14.83
CA LEU A 495 -23.97 -7.80 13.79
C LEU A 495 -25.04 -8.90 13.92
N ARG A 496 -24.96 -9.75 14.95
CA ARG A 496 -25.82 -10.94 15.15
C ARG A 496 -25.80 -11.91 13.97
N MET A 497 -24.64 -12.05 13.34
CA MET A 497 -24.34 -13.03 12.32
C MET A 497 -23.70 -14.28 12.93
N THR A 498 -23.74 -15.39 12.18
CA THR A 498 -23.05 -16.63 12.57
C THR A 498 -21.54 -16.40 12.55
N GLU A 499 -20.88 -16.61 13.69
CA GLU A 499 -19.43 -16.60 13.81
C GLU A 499 -18.79 -17.72 12.97
N LEU A 500 -17.60 -17.46 12.46
CA LEU A 500 -16.80 -18.47 11.80
C LEU A 500 -16.30 -19.45 12.87
N LYS A 501 -16.74 -20.69 12.77
CA LYS A 501 -16.13 -21.77 13.53
C LYS A 501 -14.82 -22.07 12.84
N TRP A 502 -13.69 -21.89 13.52
CA TRP A 502 -12.36 -22.16 12.96
C TRP A 502 -11.74 -23.35 13.69
N PRO A 503 -10.97 -24.24 13.01
CA PRO A 503 -10.54 -25.48 13.63
C PRO A 503 -9.64 -25.22 14.84
N ASN A 504 -9.96 -25.88 15.96
CA ASN A 504 -9.08 -25.91 17.13
C ASN A 504 -7.86 -26.77 16.80
N ASN A 505 -6.71 -26.15 16.53
CA ASN A 505 -5.42 -26.85 16.33
C ASN A 505 -4.86 -27.49 17.64
N GLY A 506 -5.67 -27.63 18.69
CA GLY A 506 -5.29 -28.27 19.95
C GLY A 506 -5.26 -29.81 19.86
N GLN A 507 -4.57 -30.45 20.81
CA GLN A 507 -4.33 -31.91 20.88
C GLN A 507 -5.59 -32.81 20.95
N HIS A 508 -6.79 -32.22 20.97
CA HIS A 508 -8.06 -32.91 20.75
C HIS A 508 -8.61 -32.63 19.35
N ALA A 509 -7.76 -32.76 18.34
CA ALA A 509 -8.13 -32.81 16.94
C ALA A 509 -8.92 -34.09 16.67
N ASN A 510 -10.21 -34.09 17.02
CA ASN A 510 -11.14 -34.96 16.32
C ASN A 510 -11.08 -34.55 14.85
N ILE A 511 -10.87 -35.54 13.99
CA ILE A 511 -10.41 -35.49 12.60
C ILE A 511 -11.44 -34.85 11.63
N ASN A 512 -12.38 -34.06 12.12
CA ASN A 512 -13.22 -33.21 11.30
C ASN A 512 -12.61 -31.81 11.31
N LYS A 513 -11.63 -31.56 10.43
CA LYS A 513 -11.35 -30.19 9.97
C LYS A 513 -12.69 -29.62 9.51
N GLU A 514 -13.19 -28.62 10.21
CA GLU A 514 -14.40 -27.92 9.79
C GLU A 514 -14.22 -27.53 8.32
N LYS A 515 -15.16 -27.97 7.49
CA LYS A 515 -15.13 -27.70 6.05
C LYS A 515 -15.90 -26.41 5.83
N TYR A 516 -15.47 -25.64 4.84
CA TYR A 516 -16.13 -24.38 4.50
C TYR A 516 -16.55 -24.39 3.04
N ILE A 517 -17.71 -23.80 2.78
CA ILE A 517 -18.12 -23.35 1.45
C ILE A 517 -18.15 -21.82 1.56
N VAL A 518 -17.32 -21.15 0.76
CA VAL A 518 -17.08 -19.70 0.93
C VAL A 518 -17.40 -18.97 -0.36
N GLN A 519 -18.13 -17.86 -0.27
CA GLN A 519 -18.25 -16.89 -1.36
C GLN A 519 -17.83 -15.50 -0.89
N ILE A 520 -16.65 -15.05 -1.32
CA ILE A 520 -16.17 -13.69 -1.05
C ILE A 520 -16.65 -12.75 -2.16
N ALA A 521 -17.70 -11.98 -1.90
CA ALA A 521 -18.24 -11.02 -2.84
C ALA A 521 -18.86 -9.81 -2.12
N ARG A 522 -18.97 -8.69 -2.83
CA ARG A 522 -19.82 -7.58 -2.38
C ARG A 522 -21.28 -8.00 -2.42
N PHE A 523 -22.10 -7.50 -1.49
CA PHE A 523 -23.56 -7.61 -1.56
C PHE A 523 -24.10 -6.78 -2.72
N ASP A 524 -24.05 -7.38 -3.90
CA ASP A 524 -24.47 -6.79 -5.17
C ASP A 524 -25.26 -7.85 -5.95
N PRO A 525 -26.41 -7.50 -6.56
CA PRO A 525 -27.25 -8.46 -7.29
C PRO A 525 -26.50 -9.25 -8.37
N ALA A 526 -25.44 -8.70 -8.94
CA ALA A 526 -24.63 -9.35 -9.97
C ALA A 526 -23.74 -10.49 -9.45
N LYS A 527 -23.75 -10.78 -8.14
CA LYS A 527 -22.85 -11.75 -7.51
C LYS A 527 -23.48 -13.12 -7.26
N GLY A 528 -24.77 -13.30 -7.54
CA GLY A 528 -25.42 -14.61 -7.42
C GLY A 528 -25.47 -15.15 -5.98
N ILE A 529 -25.47 -14.27 -4.98
CA ILE A 529 -25.56 -14.65 -3.56
C ILE A 529 -26.83 -15.50 -3.29
N PRO A 530 -28.03 -15.15 -3.82
CA PRO A 530 -29.21 -16.00 -3.67
C PRO A 530 -29.01 -17.42 -4.25
N ASP A 531 -28.33 -17.55 -5.38
CA ASP A 531 -28.06 -18.84 -6.03
C ASP A 531 -27.15 -19.71 -5.15
N VAL A 532 -26.16 -19.11 -4.49
CA VAL A 532 -25.28 -19.82 -3.54
C VAL A 532 -26.08 -20.30 -2.32
N ILE A 533 -26.97 -19.47 -1.79
CA ILE A 533 -27.83 -19.85 -0.65
C ILE A 533 -28.76 -21.00 -1.03
N GLU A 534 -29.42 -20.92 -2.20
CA GLU A 534 -30.32 -21.98 -2.68
C GLU A 534 -29.55 -23.28 -2.94
N SER A 535 -28.38 -23.19 -3.58
CA SER A 535 -27.50 -24.32 -3.85
C SER A 535 -27.04 -25.00 -2.55
N TYR A 536 -26.66 -24.20 -1.54
CA TYR A 536 -26.27 -24.72 -0.23
C TYR A 536 -27.46 -25.36 0.51
N ALA A 537 -28.66 -24.78 0.42
CA ALA A 537 -29.86 -25.36 1.00
C ALA A 537 -30.18 -26.73 0.38
N GLU A 538 -30.05 -26.86 -0.95
CA GLU A 538 -30.24 -28.15 -1.63
C GLU A 538 -29.15 -29.16 -1.27
N PHE A 539 -27.89 -28.73 -1.21
CA PHE A 539 -26.79 -29.55 -0.72
C PHE A 539 -27.09 -30.10 0.69
N ARG A 540 -27.59 -29.27 1.60
CA ARG A 540 -27.97 -29.70 2.96
C ARG A 540 -29.09 -30.75 2.95
N ARG A 541 -30.13 -30.58 2.11
CA ARG A 541 -31.21 -31.57 1.99
C ARG A 541 -30.68 -32.92 1.52
N GLN A 542 -29.86 -32.92 0.47
CA GLN A 542 -29.28 -34.15 -0.07
C GLN A 542 -28.31 -34.83 0.89
N LEU A 543 -27.49 -34.04 1.61
CA LEU A 543 -26.57 -34.56 2.61
C LEU A 543 -27.33 -35.27 3.74
N THR A 544 -28.38 -34.65 4.28
CA THR A 544 -29.20 -35.26 5.33
C THR A 544 -29.88 -36.55 4.85
N GLN A 545 -30.32 -36.61 3.59
CA GLN A 545 -30.95 -37.82 3.04
C GLN A 545 -29.95 -38.97 2.82
N LYS A 546 -28.76 -38.67 2.29
CA LYS A 546 -27.77 -39.69 1.89
C LYS A 546 -26.82 -40.09 3.03
N ASN A 547 -26.54 -39.17 3.94
CA ASN A 547 -25.66 -39.41 5.09
C ASN A 547 -26.09 -38.54 6.30
N PRO A 548 -27.11 -38.96 7.06
CA PRO A 548 -27.68 -38.19 8.17
C PRO A 548 -26.69 -37.83 9.28
N ASN A 549 -25.62 -38.61 9.43
CA ASN A 549 -24.61 -38.41 10.48
C ASN A 549 -23.43 -37.54 10.03
N ALA A 550 -23.39 -37.12 8.76
CA ALA A 550 -22.33 -36.26 8.26
C ALA A 550 -22.53 -34.81 8.71
N GLU A 551 -21.47 -34.22 9.26
CA GLU A 551 -21.43 -32.79 9.52
C GLU A 551 -21.30 -32.01 8.21
N ALA A 552 -22.18 -31.05 8.01
CA ALA A 552 -22.15 -30.21 6.83
C ALA A 552 -21.06 -29.13 6.96
N PRO A 553 -20.31 -28.83 5.88
CA PRO A 553 -19.48 -27.65 5.81
C PRO A 553 -20.23 -26.37 6.20
N GLN A 554 -19.61 -25.45 6.92
CA GLN A 554 -20.18 -24.13 7.19
C GLN A 554 -20.22 -23.30 5.89
N LEU A 555 -21.35 -22.65 5.62
CA LEU A 555 -21.44 -21.62 4.58
C LEU A 555 -20.95 -20.31 5.17
N VAL A 556 -19.97 -19.68 4.50
CA VAL A 556 -19.36 -18.40 4.87
C VAL A 556 -19.64 -17.37 3.78
#